data_AF-A0A1Y2I1S9-F1
#
_entry.id   AF-A0A1Y2I1S9-F1
#
_cell.length_a   1.000
_cell.length_b   1.000
_cell.length_c   1.000
_cell.angle_alpha   90.00
_cell.angle_beta   90.00
_cell.angle_gamma   90.00
#
_symmetry.space_group_name_H-M   'P 1'
#
loop_
_entity.id
_entity.type
_entity.pdbx_description
1 polymer ?
#
loop_
_entity_poly.entity_id
_entity_poly.type
_entity_poly.pdbx_seq_one_letter_code
_entity_poly.pdbx_strand_id
1 'polypeptide(L)'
;GTVDLTVHEVKKDEGGSFRFTEVAPGLGKSCGATFVDDNFSAFMAETLGESAARYLSDNPQDMVTVKKAWESLKRQFTGTVGQGEDLSVGLPGKVLAAMTDADRERLAKVQGDEYEDVLLIPADKMRACFETVFAEIDDLVETMLDRCGDHRVTKIMCVGGFSESHFLVNHIRNRYEAGRNIQVYCPASPGSAVVKGAAYYGLNPSVIAARRCRMTYGLAVRGYWDSSFPDDKRTWDHYQRTWMIEDKFDVLVRRGEAVEVDRVVKRTYYPPAIWSTSIKLSMYATVEPTPRFVDEPGCSAMGEITVPLKLDKERSINDYPIQIMVQFGASEINVRARNEKTGEAFKAEFSYDMDAQPSVGEGQAGENGDQKAQGTSGANKRAREDEAGSAGASDATGKKRKV
;
A
#
# COMPACT_ATOMS: atom_id res chain seq x y z
N GLY A 1 0.70 7.69 -14.77
CA GLY A 1 -0.43 6.79 -14.54
C GLY A 1 -1.22 7.16 -13.30
N THR A 2 -0.57 7.35 -12.16
CA THR A 2 -1.25 7.60 -10.87
C THR A 2 -1.19 9.05 -10.43
N VAL A 3 -2.09 9.42 -9.53
CA VAL A 3 -2.04 10.63 -8.71
C VAL A 3 -2.11 10.19 -7.25
N ASP A 4 -1.14 10.66 -6.46
CA ASP A 4 -0.97 10.31 -5.06
C ASP A 4 -0.96 11.58 -4.20
N LEU A 5 -1.77 11.60 -3.14
CA LEU A 5 -1.93 12.72 -2.23
C LEU A 5 -1.47 12.33 -0.83
N THR A 6 -0.67 13.21 -0.23
CA THR A 6 -0.28 13.14 1.19
C THR A 6 -0.43 14.52 1.81
N VAL A 7 -0.77 14.58 3.10
CA VAL A 7 -0.92 15.85 3.82
C VAL A 7 -0.03 15.82 5.04
N HIS A 8 0.78 16.87 5.17
CA HIS A 8 1.75 17.00 6.23
C HIS A 8 1.57 18.34 6.95
N GLU A 9 1.59 18.29 8.28
CA GLU A 9 1.80 19.46 9.10
C GLU A 9 3.30 19.78 9.10
N VAL A 10 3.65 21.03 8.82
CA VAL A 10 5.05 21.48 8.78
C VAL A 10 5.30 22.41 9.96
N LYS A 11 6.22 22.00 10.84
CA LYS A 11 6.69 22.81 11.97
C LYS A 11 8.18 23.09 11.81
N LYS A 12 8.67 24.16 12.46
CA LYS A 12 10.11 24.36 12.65
C LYS A 12 10.47 23.93 14.07
N ASP A 13 11.56 23.19 14.20
CA ASP A 13 12.14 22.93 15.52
C ASP A 13 12.88 24.17 16.05
N GLU A 14 13.34 24.10 17.30
CA GLU A 14 14.10 25.18 17.96
C GLU A 14 15.39 25.56 17.18
N GLY A 15 15.95 24.61 16.43
CA GLY A 15 17.11 24.81 15.55
C GLY A 15 16.76 25.42 14.19
N GLY A 16 15.49 25.74 13.94
CA GLY A 16 15.01 26.32 12.68
C GLY A 16 14.85 25.32 11.53
N SER A 17 15.04 24.02 11.78
CA SER A 17 14.87 22.96 10.77
C SER A 17 13.40 22.58 10.63
N PHE A 18 12.96 22.30 9.39
CA PHE A 18 11.60 21.84 9.13
C PHE A 18 11.39 20.40 9.60
N ARG A 19 10.23 20.16 10.20
CA ARG A 19 9.74 18.87 10.66
C ARG A 19 8.36 18.62 10.06
N PHE A 20 8.17 17.44 9.49
CA PHE A 20 6.93 17.05 8.82
C PHE A 20 6.23 15.95 9.60
N THR A 21 4.95 16.14 9.90
CA THR A 21 4.09 15.14 10.54
C THR A 21 2.92 14.82 9.63
N GLU A 22 2.73 13.55 9.28
CA GLU A 22 1.61 13.13 8.44
C GLU A 22 0.26 13.34 9.17
N VAL A 23 -0.63 14.12 8.57
CA VAL A 23 -1.91 14.51 9.18
C VAL A 23 -2.95 13.40 9.03
N ALA A 24 -2.94 12.73 7.88
CA ALA A 24 -3.89 11.68 7.54
C ALA A 24 -3.21 10.69 6.57
N PRO A 25 -3.60 9.39 6.58
CA PRO A 25 -3.11 8.42 5.61
C PRO A 25 -3.36 8.89 4.18
N GLY A 26 -2.32 8.81 3.34
CA GLY A 26 -2.39 9.20 1.94
C GLY A 26 -3.47 8.50 1.11
N LEU A 27 -3.73 9.07 -0.06
CA LEU A 27 -4.68 8.59 -1.06
C LEU A 27 -3.95 8.43 -2.39
N GLY A 28 -4.38 7.46 -3.20
CA GLY A 28 -3.82 7.23 -4.53
C GLY A 28 -4.90 6.71 -5.47
N LYS A 29 -4.87 7.17 -6.73
CA LYS A 29 -5.80 6.73 -7.78
C LYS A 29 -5.12 6.70 -9.14
N SER A 30 -5.53 5.78 -10.00
CA SER A 30 -5.13 5.72 -11.41
C SER A 30 -5.90 6.76 -12.22
N CYS A 31 -5.53 8.04 -12.09
CA CYS A 31 -6.13 9.17 -12.82
C CYS A 31 -5.06 10.19 -13.25
N GLY A 32 -3.89 9.72 -13.66
CA GLY A 32 -2.77 10.58 -14.09
C GLY A 32 -2.75 10.90 -15.59
N ALA A 33 -1.68 11.57 -16.04
CA ALA A 33 -1.49 12.04 -17.42
C ALA A 33 -1.68 10.97 -18.51
N THR A 34 -1.45 9.69 -18.20
CA THR A 34 -1.63 8.58 -19.14
C THR A 34 -3.08 8.48 -19.62
N PHE A 35 -4.06 8.77 -18.76
CA PHE A 35 -5.47 8.77 -19.16
C PHE A 35 -5.80 9.92 -20.12
N VAL A 36 -5.09 11.05 -20.01
CA VAL A 36 -5.17 12.14 -21.00
C VAL A 36 -4.61 11.67 -22.35
N ASP A 37 -3.51 10.90 -22.33
CA ASP A 37 -2.93 10.31 -23.55
C ASP A 37 -3.84 9.26 -24.18
N ASP A 38 -4.55 8.48 -23.37
CA ASP A 38 -5.52 7.48 -23.83
C ASP A 38 -6.73 8.17 -24.48
N ASN A 39 -7.25 9.24 -23.87
CA ASN A 39 -8.32 10.06 -24.43
C ASN A 39 -7.91 10.66 -25.79
N PHE A 40 -6.68 11.19 -25.89
CA PHE A 40 -6.15 11.67 -27.16
C PHE A 40 -5.98 10.54 -28.20
N SER A 41 -5.50 9.37 -27.77
CA SER A 41 -5.33 8.23 -28.66
C SER A 41 -6.67 7.75 -29.23
N ALA A 42 -7.73 7.78 -28.42
CA ALA A 42 -9.09 7.48 -28.88
C ALA A 42 -9.59 8.53 -29.89
N PHE A 43 -9.43 9.82 -29.58
CA PHE A 43 -9.78 10.91 -30.51
C PHE A 43 -9.02 10.80 -31.85
N MET A 44 -7.73 10.51 -31.80
CA MET A 44 -6.90 10.33 -32.99
C MET A 44 -7.36 9.12 -33.81
N ALA A 45 -7.64 7.98 -33.19
CA ALA A 45 -8.10 6.79 -33.89
C ALA A 45 -9.48 7.00 -34.56
N GLU A 46 -10.39 7.71 -33.87
CA GLU A 46 -11.69 8.08 -34.42
C GLU A 46 -11.55 9.02 -35.62
N THR A 47 -10.66 10.01 -35.53
CA THR A 47 -10.47 11.06 -36.54
C THR A 47 -9.73 10.55 -37.77
N LEU A 48 -8.64 9.78 -37.58
CA LEU A 48 -7.82 9.28 -38.67
C LEU A 48 -8.36 7.98 -39.31
N GLY A 49 -9.29 7.31 -38.63
CA GLY A 49 -9.89 6.06 -39.08
C GLY A 49 -8.99 4.83 -38.93
N GLU A 50 -9.59 3.65 -39.20
CA GLU A 50 -9.00 2.35 -38.89
C GLU A 50 -7.69 2.08 -39.65
N SER A 51 -7.58 2.54 -40.91
CA SER A 51 -6.41 2.29 -41.75
C SER A 51 -5.16 2.99 -41.19
N ALA A 52 -5.29 4.27 -40.83
CA ALA A 52 -4.22 5.05 -40.21
C ALA A 52 -3.92 4.58 -38.79
N ALA A 53 -4.93 4.21 -38.01
CA ALA A 53 -4.75 3.66 -36.67
C ALA A 53 -3.98 2.33 -36.70
N ARG A 54 -4.34 1.42 -37.62
CA ARG A 54 -3.63 0.15 -37.83
C ARG A 54 -2.19 0.40 -38.28
N TYR A 55 -1.99 1.31 -39.23
CA TYR A 55 -0.64 1.71 -39.66
C TYR A 55 0.23 2.19 -38.49
N LEU A 56 -0.29 3.10 -37.67
CA LEU A 56 0.42 3.65 -36.51
C LEU A 56 0.70 2.57 -35.43
N SER A 57 -0.19 1.59 -35.27
CA SER A 57 0.04 0.43 -34.40
C SER A 57 1.19 -0.44 -34.90
N ASP A 58 1.26 -0.69 -36.21
CA ASP A 58 2.28 -1.53 -36.84
C ASP A 58 3.63 -0.81 -37.02
N ASN A 59 3.66 0.53 -36.89
CA ASN A 59 4.83 1.36 -37.12
C ASN A 59 5.17 2.24 -35.89
N PRO A 60 5.81 1.68 -34.86
CA PRO A 60 6.07 2.39 -33.60
C PRO A 60 6.90 3.68 -33.75
N GLN A 61 7.78 3.77 -34.74
CA GLN A 61 8.61 4.97 -34.95
C GLN A 61 7.78 6.20 -35.36
N ASP A 62 6.76 5.98 -36.20
CA ASP A 62 5.85 7.04 -36.64
C ASP A 62 4.90 7.42 -35.49
N MET A 63 4.42 6.44 -34.72
CA MET A 63 3.65 6.68 -33.49
C MET A 63 4.45 7.51 -32.46
N VAL A 64 5.74 7.23 -32.27
CA VAL A 64 6.60 8.03 -31.38
C VAL A 64 6.69 9.49 -31.85
N THR A 65 6.73 9.73 -33.15
CA THR A 65 6.76 11.09 -33.72
C THR A 65 5.48 11.85 -33.39
N VAL A 66 4.31 11.23 -33.61
CA VAL A 66 3.00 11.77 -33.26
C VAL A 66 2.89 12.03 -31.75
N LYS A 67 3.28 11.06 -30.91
CA LYS A 67 3.24 11.18 -29.45
C LYS A 67 4.16 12.28 -28.91
N LYS A 68 5.30 12.56 -29.56
CA LYS A 68 6.18 13.68 -29.17
C LYS A 68 5.53 15.03 -29.42
N ALA A 69 4.88 15.21 -30.57
CA ALA A 69 4.15 16.44 -30.88
C ALA A 69 2.97 16.63 -29.90
N TRP A 70 2.21 15.55 -29.65
CA TRP A 70 1.15 15.53 -28.65
C TRP A 70 1.65 15.91 -27.24
N GLU A 71 2.75 15.31 -26.78
CA GLU A 71 3.31 15.59 -25.46
C GLU A 71 3.69 17.07 -25.30
N SER A 72 4.20 17.71 -26.36
CA SER A 72 4.49 19.15 -26.36
C SER A 72 3.22 19.99 -26.21
N LEU A 73 2.18 19.69 -27.00
CA LEU A 73 0.89 20.40 -26.92
C LEU A 73 0.23 20.22 -25.55
N LYS A 74 0.18 18.99 -25.05
CA LYS A 74 -0.42 18.62 -23.76
C LYS A 74 0.19 19.42 -22.60
N ARG A 75 1.51 19.66 -22.62
CA ARG A 75 2.21 20.44 -21.58
C ARG A 75 1.94 21.94 -21.70
N GLN A 76 1.91 22.47 -22.93
CA GLN A 76 1.78 23.89 -23.20
C GLN A 76 0.34 24.40 -23.11
N PHE A 77 -0.64 23.53 -23.31
CA PHE A 77 -2.05 23.90 -23.26
C PHE A 77 -2.42 24.49 -21.90
N THR A 78 -3.14 25.62 -21.93
CA THR A 78 -3.54 26.39 -20.74
C THR A 78 -5.05 26.36 -20.47
N GLY A 79 -5.82 25.67 -21.32
CA GLY A 79 -7.30 25.61 -21.28
C GLY A 79 -7.98 26.44 -22.38
N THR A 80 -7.26 27.42 -22.92
CA THR A 80 -7.71 28.30 -24.01
C THR A 80 -6.71 28.27 -25.16
N VAL A 81 -7.20 28.58 -26.36
CA VAL A 81 -6.39 28.74 -27.58
C VAL A 81 -6.46 30.20 -28.00
N GLY A 82 -5.33 30.80 -28.39
CA GLY A 82 -5.29 32.19 -28.87
C GLY A 82 -6.11 32.39 -30.14
N GLN A 83 -6.50 33.64 -30.41
CA GLN A 83 -7.16 33.96 -31.68
C GLN A 83 -6.21 33.68 -32.85
N GLY A 84 -6.63 32.80 -33.77
CA GLY A 84 -5.83 32.41 -34.93
C GLY A 84 -4.73 31.39 -34.64
N GLU A 85 -4.73 30.78 -33.44
CA GLU A 85 -3.90 29.62 -33.15
C GLU A 85 -4.71 28.33 -33.33
N ASP A 86 -4.08 27.33 -33.95
CA ASP A 86 -4.64 25.99 -34.04
C ASP A 86 -3.77 25.02 -33.26
N LEU A 87 -4.42 24.12 -32.52
CA LEU A 87 -3.72 23.00 -31.90
C LEU A 87 -3.63 21.91 -32.96
N SER A 88 -2.42 21.56 -33.40
CA SER A 88 -2.25 20.58 -34.46
C SER A 88 -1.07 19.65 -34.20
N VAL A 89 -1.27 18.38 -34.55
CA VAL A 89 -0.22 17.35 -34.52
C VAL A 89 0.15 17.01 -35.95
N GLY A 90 1.41 17.25 -36.31
CA GLY A 90 1.92 16.87 -37.63
C GLY A 90 1.88 15.36 -37.83
N LEU A 91 1.33 14.92 -38.96
CA LEU A 91 1.24 13.50 -39.32
C LEU A 91 2.40 13.12 -40.23
N PRO A 92 3.15 12.05 -39.94
CA PRO A 92 4.17 11.55 -40.86
C PRO A 92 3.56 11.21 -42.23
N GLY A 93 4.25 11.56 -43.32
CA GLY A 93 3.73 11.35 -44.68
C GLY A 93 3.33 9.91 -45.01
N LYS A 94 3.92 8.92 -44.34
CA LYS A 94 3.54 7.52 -44.48
C LYS A 94 2.18 7.19 -43.85
N VAL A 95 1.79 7.90 -42.79
CA VAL A 95 0.46 7.81 -42.19
C VAL A 95 -0.57 8.33 -43.20
N LEU A 96 -0.32 9.49 -43.79
CA LEU A 96 -1.17 10.10 -44.82
C LEU A 96 -1.30 9.21 -46.07
N ALA A 97 -0.21 8.53 -46.46
CA ALA A 97 -0.21 7.57 -47.56
C ALA A 97 -1.01 6.29 -47.25
N ALA A 98 -1.12 5.91 -45.97
CA ALA A 98 -1.90 4.76 -45.52
C ALA A 98 -3.40 5.06 -45.35
N MET A 99 -3.79 6.34 -45.37
CA MET A 99 -5.19 6.76 -45.27
C MET A 99 -5.97 6.44 -46.55
N THR A 100 -7.18 5.90 -46.38
CA THR A 100 -8.16 5.76 -47.45
C THR A 100 -8.86 7.08 -47.74
N ASP A 101 -9.57 7.20 -48.86
CA ASP A 101 -10.35 8.42 -49.16
C ASP A 101 -11.43 8.69 -48.09
N ALA A 102 -12.01 7.63 -47.51
CA ALA A 102 -12.94 7.74 -46.40
C ALA A 102 -12.28 8.24 -45.10
N ASP A 103 -11.01 7.89 -44.87
CA ASP A 103 -10.23 8.40 -43.74
C ASP A 103 -9.91 9.90 -43.94
N ARG A 104 -9.56 10.30 -45.17
CA ARG A 104 -9.33 11.71 -45.52
C ARG A 104 -10.60 12.55 -45.39
N GLU A 105 -11.75 12.02 -45.81
CA GLU A 105 -13.05 12.68 -45.65
C GLU A 105 -13.41 12.85 -44.16
N ARG A 106 -13.12 11.85 -43.31
CA ARG A 106 -13.29 11.97 -41.85
C ARG A 106 -12.41 13.06 -41.26
N LEU A 107 -11.13 13.08 -41.62
CA LEU A 107 -10.19 14.09 -41.15
C LEU A 107 -10.65 15.50 -41.57
N ALA A 108 -11.03 15.67 -42.84
CA ALA A 108 -11.54 16.95 -43.35
C ALA A 108 -12.79 17.44 -42.58
N LYS A 109 -13.74 16.55 -42.24
CA LYS A 109 -14.94 16.92 -41.46
C LYS A 109 -14.59 17.49 -40.08
N VAL A 110 -13.57 16.94 -39.42
CA VAL A 110 -13.11 17.46 -38.12
C VAL A 110 -12.37 18.79 -38.28
N GLN A 111 -11.82 19.05 -39.46
CA GLN A 111 -11.08 20.26 -39.85
C GLN A 111 -11.96 21.35 -40.51
N GLY A 112 -13.29 21.21 -40.50
CA GLY A 112 -14.19 22.20 -41.09
C GLY A 112 -14.39 22.06 -42.61
N ASP A 113 -14.38 20.81 -43.10
CA ASP A 113 -14.52 20.40 -44.50
C ASP A 113 -13.31 20.76 -45.40
N GLU A 114 -12.19 21.20 -44.81
CA GLU A 114 -10.90 21.37 -45.47
C GLU A 114 -9.95 20.25 -45.06
N TYR A 115 -9.32 19.58 -46.03
CA TYR A 115 -8.34 18.54 -45.75
C TYR A 115 -6.95 19.16 -45.57
N GLU A 116 -6.35 18.97 -44.40
CA GLU A 116 -4.95 19.28 -44.13
C GLU A 116 -4.14 18.04 -43.75
N ASP A 117 -2.85 18.03 -44.09
CA ASP A 117 -1.90 16.94 -43.79
C ASP A 117 -1.44 16.91 -42.31
N VAL A 118 -2.26 17.45 -41.41
CA VAL A 118 -2.06 17.49 -39.95
C VAL A 118 -3.31 16.99 -39.25
N LEU A 119 -3.21 16.61 -37.98
CA LEU A 119 -4.38 16.38 -37.14
C LEU A 119 -4.68 17.68 -36.38
N LEU A 120 -5.70 18.42 -36.81
CA LEU A 120 -6.22 19.55 -36.02
C LEU A 120 -6.99 19.02 -34.81
N ILE A 121 -6.77 19.65 -33.66
CA ILE A 121 -7.39 19.31 -32.38
C ILE A 121 -8.24 20.52 -31.97
N PRO A 122 -9.56 20.47 -32.19
CA PRO A 122 -10.46 21.51 -31.71
C PRO A 122 -10.28 21.76 -30.20
N ALA A 123 -10.36 23.03 -29.78
CA ALA A 123 -10.09 23.41 -28.39
C ALA A 123 -11.00 22.69 -27.37
N ASP A 124 -12.25 22.42 -27.73
CA ASP A 124 -13.20 21.63 -26.94
C ASP A 124 -12.77 20.17 -26.84
N LYS A 125 -12.28 19.56 -27.93
CA LYS A 125 -11.74 18.19 -27.91
C LYS A 125 -10.45 18.10 -27.09
N MET A 126 -9.58 19.11 -27.19
CA MET A 126 -8.40 19.22 -26.33
C MET A 126 -8.81 19.26 -24.85
N ARG A 127 -9.77 20.12 -24.47
CA ARG A 127 -10.27 20.18 -23.08
C ARG A 127 -10.89 18.87 -22.64
N ALA A 128 -11.72 18.24 -23.46
CA ALA A 128 -12.39 16.99 -23.15
C ALA A 128 -11.39 15.86 -22.80
N CYS A 129 -10.19 15.86 -23.37
CA CYS A 129 -9.14 14.90 -23.02
C CYS A 129 -8.69 15.02 -21.54
N PHE A 130 -8.81 16.19 -20.93
CA PHE A 130 -8.41 16.46 -19.54
C PHE A 130 -9.57 16.45 -18.56
N GLU A 131 -10.76 16.91 -18.96
CA GLU A 131 -11.89 17.14 -18.03
C GLU A 131 -12.30 15.89 -17.25
N THR A 132 -12.29 14.72 -17.89
CA THR A 132 -12.56 13.44 -17.22
C THR A 132 -11.54 13.13 -16.14
N VAL A 133 -10.26 13.40 -16.42
CA VAL A 133 -9.15 13.22 -15.49
C VAL A 133 -9.19 14.24 -14.35
N PHE A 134 -9.56 15.50 -14.65
CA PHE A 134 -9.68 16.56 -13.66
C PHE A 134 -10.79 16.29 -12.64
N ALA A 135 -11.93 15.76 -13.08
CA ALA A 135 -13.00 15.37 -12.17
C ALA A 135 -12.52 14.33 -11.15
N GLU A 136 -11.76 13.32 -11.60
CA GLU A 136 -11.21 12.31 -10.70
C GLU A 136 -10.16 12.85 -9.73
N ILE A 137 -9.34 13.81 -10.18
CA ILE A 137 -8.35 14.49 -9.32
C ILE A 137 -9.07 15.36 -8.28
N ASP A 138 -10.12 16.09 -8.69
CA ASP A 138 -10.91 16.91 -7.79
C ASP A 138 -11.53 16.06 -6.68
N ASP A 139 -12.21 14.96 -7.03
CA ASP A 139 -12.78 14.03 -6.05
C ASP A 139 -11.72 13.50 -5.07
N LEU A 140 -10.52 13.16 -5.57
CA LEU A 140 -9.42 12.68 -4.75
C LEU A 140 -8.92 13.75 -3.77
N VAL A 141 -8.81 15.01 -4.22
CA VAL A 141 -8.39 16.14 -3.39
C VAL A 141 -9.45 16.45 -2.33
N GLU A 142 -10.73 16.54 -2.70
CA GLU A 142 -11.82 16.79 -1.75
C GLU A 142 -11.88 15.68 -0.69
N THR A 143 -11.74 14.41 -1.09
CA THR A 143 -11.67 13.28 -0.15
C THR A 143 -10.49 13.40 0.81
N MET A 144 -9.32 13.88 0.33
CA MET A 144 -8.16 14.11 1.19
C MET A 144 -8.39 15.26 2.17
N LEU A 145 -9.01 16.35 1.72
CA LEU A 145 -9.36 17.50 2.57
C LEU A 145 -10.32 17.08 3.68
N ASP A 146 -11.36 16.31 3.37
CA ASP A 146 -12.30 15.80 4.36
C ASP A 146 -11.60 14.86 5.37
N ARG A 147 -10.66 14.05 4.90
CA ARG A 147 -9.86 13.16 5.76
C ARG A 147 -8.94 13.91 6.73
N CYS A 148 -8.62 15.18 6.46
CA CYS A 148 -7.87 16.01 7.38
C CYS A 148 -8.68 16.42 8.62
N GLY A 149 -10.00 16.23 8.63
CA GLY A 149 -10.87 16.61 9.75
C GLY A 149 -10.72 18.10 10.09
N ASP A 150 -10.43 18.40 11.36
CA ASP A 150 -10.28 19.79 11.84
C ASP A 150 -8.96 20.46 11.40
N HIS A 151 -8.04 19.71 10.77
CA HIS A 151 -6.78 20.27 10.30
C HIS A 151 -6.98 21.11 9.04
N ARG A 152 -6.78 22.43 9.17
CA ARG A 152 -6.83 23.35 8.03
C ARG A 152 -5.64 23.14 7.09
N VAL A 153 -5.91 22.72 5.87
CA VAL A 153 -4.94 22.74 4.76
C VAL A 153 -4.76 24.17 4.28
N THR A 154 -3.50 24.62 4.17
CA THR A 154 -3.16 25.99 3.77
C THR A 154 -2.45 26.07 2.43
N LYS A 155 -1.84 24.97 1.98
CA LYS A 155 -1.08 24.89 0.74
C LYS A 155 -1.31 23.55 0.05
N ILE A 156 -1.41 23.56 -1.28
CA ILE A 156 -1.31 22.39 -2.15
C ILE A 156 -0.01 22.51 -2.95
N MET A 157 0.77 21.43 -2.97
CA MET A 157 2.03 21.35 -3.71
C MET A 157 1.85 20.42 -4.92
N CYS A 158 1.79 20.96 -6.12
CA CYS A 158 1.70 20.19 -7.36
C CYS A 158 3.10 19.71 -7.76
N VAL A 159 3.36 18.41 -7.65
CA VAL A 159 4.64 17.79 -8.02
C VAL A 159 4.44 16.62 -8.98
N GLY A 160 5.52 16.06 -9.51
CA GLY A 160 5.46 14.97 -10.50
C GLY A 160 5.31 15.48 -11.93
N GLY A 161 5.45 14.57 -12.90
CA GLY A 161 5.48 14.92 -14.32
C GLY A 161 4.19 15.53 -14.84
N PHE A 162 3.02 15.12 -14.32
CA PHE A 162 1.75 15.67 -14.79
C PHE A 162 1.55 17.15 -14.40
N SER A 163 2.20 17.58 -13.31
CA SER A 163 2.21 18.98 -12.88
C SER A 163 3.02 19.91 -13.81
N GLU A 164 3.66 19.38 -14.86
CA GLU A 164 4.19 20.18 -15.97
C GLU A 164 3.10 20.71 -16.92
N SER A 165 1.88 20.18 -16.83
CA SER A 165 0.73 20.70 -17.58
C SER A 165 0.23 22.00 -16.96
N HIS A 166 0.29 23.09 -17.73
CA HIS A 166 -0.23 24.39 -17.29
C HIS A 166 -1.75 24.33 -17.04
N PHE A 167 -2.49 23.61 -17.89
CA PHE A 167 -3.93 23.47 -17.73
C PHE A 167 -4.30 22.78 -16.41
N LEU A 168 -3.61 21.70 -16.03
CA LEU A 168 -3.84 21.04 -14.73
C LEU A 168 -3.57 21.99 -13.56
N VAL A 169 -2.41 22.64 -13.54
CA VAL A 169 -2.05 23.53 -12.42
C VAL A 169 -3.01 24.72 -12.32
N ASN A 170 -3.44 25.27 -13.45
CA ASN A 170 -4.43 26.35 -13.49
C ASN A 170 -5.81 25.87 -13.01
N HIS A 171 -6.24 24.67 -13.39
CA HIS A 171 -7.47 24.05 -12.89
C HIS A 171 -7.47 23.97 -11.36
N ILE A 172 -6.41 23.40 -10.78
CA ILE A 172 -6.24 23.28 -9.32
C ILE A 172 -6.18 24.68 -8.66
N ARG A 173 -5.45 25.64 -9.23
CA ARG A 173 -5.43 27.03 -8.72
C ARG A 173 -6.82 27.65 -8.67
N ASN A 174 -7.52 27.65 -9.80
CA ASN A 174 -8.83 28.25 -9.93
C ASN A 174 -9.83 27.66 -8.93
N ARG A 175 -9.77 26.33 -8.74
CA ARG A 175 -10.66 25.63 -7.82
C ARG A 175 -10.34 25.93 -6.35
N TYR A 176 -9.08 25.81 -5.93
CA TYR A 176 -8.73 25.76 -4.51
C TYR A 176 -8.22 27.08 -3.92
N GLU A 177 -7.63 27.98 -4.72
CA GLU A 177 -7.18 29.28 -4.21
C GLU A 177 -8.36 30.17 -3.86
N ALA A 178 -9.33 30.31 -4.77
CA ALA A 178 -10.52 31.13 -4.55
C ALA A 178 -11.56 30.43 -3.67
N GLY A 179 -11.88 29.16 -3.96
CA GLY A 179 -12.97 28.43 -3.32
C GLY A 179 -12.68 27.98 -1.88
N ARG A 180 -11.42 27.69 -1.55
CA ARG A 180 -11.01 27.13 -0.25
C ARG A 180 -9.95 27.97 0.47
N ASN A 181 -9.44 29.05 -0.13
CA ASN A 181 -8.33 29.85 0.41
C ASN A 181 -7.09 29.00 0.72
N ILE A 182 -6.76 28.10 -0.22
CA ILE A 182 -5.59 27.20 -0.16
C ILE A 182 -4.63 27.63 -1.26
N GLN A 183 -3.41 28.03 -0.90
CA GLN A 183 -2.41 28.47 -1.89
C GLN A 183 -1.88 27.29 -2.71
N VAL A 184 -1.84 27.41 -4.03
CA VAL A 184 -1.36 26.32 -4.90
C VAL A 184 0.03 26.66 -5.44
N TYR A 185 1.00 25.82 -5.11
CA TYR A 185 2.38 25.98 -5.53
C TYR A 185 2.81 24.83 -6.43
N CYS A 186 3.41 25.16 -7.58
CA CYS A 186 4.08 24.22 -8.46
C CYS A 186 5.54 24.67 -8.60
N PRO A 187 6.54 23.83 -8.26
CA PRO A 187 7.95 24.18 -8.43
C PRO A 187 8.31 24.24 -9.92
N ALA A 188 9.39 24.96 -10.25
CA ALA A 188 9.84 25.13 -11.64
C ALA A 188 10.19 23.81 -12.38
N SER A 189 10.47 22.73 -11.65
CA SER A 189 10.78 21.41 -12.24
C SER A 189 10.04 20.31 -11.48
N PRO A 190 8.70 20.21 -11.62
CA PRO A 190 7.87 19.36 -10.77
C PRO A 190 8.15 17.87 -10.99
N GLY A 191 8.51 17.45 -12.22
CA GLY A 191 8.94 16.08 -12.51
C GLY A 191 10.18 15.63 -11.73
N SER A 192 11.08 16.56 -11.38
CA SER A 192 12.29 16.27 -10.58
C SER A 192 12.12 16.47 -9.08
N ALA A 193 10.99 17.03 -8.62
CA ALA A 193 10.81 17.44 -7.23
C ALA A 193 10.84 16.23 -6.27
N VAL A 194 10.24 15.11 -6.67
CA VAL A 194 10.18 13.88 -5.87
C VAL A 194 11.57 13.29 -5.66
N VAL A 195 12.36 13.12 -6.73
CA VAL A 195 13.71 12.55 -6.62
C VAL A 195 14.67 13.47 -5.85
N LYS A 196 14.53 14.79 -6.00
CA LYS A 196 15.27 15.77 -5.18
C LYS A 196 14.89 15.63 -3.71
N GLY A 197 13.59 15.53 -3.40
CA GLY A 197 13.10 15.30 -2.05
C GLY A 197 13.62 13.99 -1.45
N ALA A 198 13.69 12.92 -2.23
CA ALA A 198 14.25 11.64 -1.80
C ALA A 198 15.75 11.76 -1.45
N ALA A 199 16.54 12.48 -2.27
CA ALA A 199 17.94 12.74 -1.96
C ALA A 199 18.12 13.56 -0.68
N TYR A 200 17.29 14.61 -0.47
CA TYR A 200 17.28 15.38 0.77
C TYR A 200 16.91 14.52 1.98
N TYR A 201 15.90 13.65 1.85
CA TYR A 201 15.50 12.72 2.90
C TYR A 201 16.63 11.73 3.22
N GLY A 202 17.34 11.20 2.23
CA GLY A 202 18.48 10.31 2.45
C GLY A 202 19.63 10.98 3.23
N LEU A 203 19.84 12.29 3.04
CA LEU A 203 20.83 13.06 3.79
C LEU A 203 20.39 13.39 5.23
N ASN A 204 19.08 13.58 5.45
CA ASN A 204 18.54 13.87 6.77
C ASN A 204 17.14 13.24 6.96
N PRO A 205 17.07 11.95 7.35
CA PRO A 205 15.79 11.26 7.53
C PRO A 205 14.94 11.87 8.65
N SER A 206 15.59 12.52 9.63
CA SER A 206 14.91 13.12 10.78
C SER A 206 13.96 14.28 10.40
N VAL A 207 14.04 14.79 9.17
CA VAL A 207 13.11 15.79 8.64
C VAL A 207 11.65 15.33 8.76
N ILE A 208 11.38 14.02 8.69
CA ILE A 208 10.07 13.45 9.01
C ILE A 208 10.02 13.21 10.52
N ALA A 209 9.12 13.90 11.22
CA ALA A 209 8.95 13.74 12.66
C ALA A 209 8.10 12.51 12.99
N ALA A 210 6.98 12.34 12.31
CA ALA A 210 6.08 11.21 12.52
C ALA A 210 5.29 10.85 11.26
N ARG A 211 4.97 9.56 11.15
CA ARG A 211 4.10 8.98 10.10
C ARG A 211 2.85 8.39 10.74
N ARG A 212 1.78 8.21 9.97
CA ARG A 212 0.59 7.49 10.46
C ARG A 212 0.63 6.04 10.04
N CYS A 213 0.42 5.13 10.99
CA CYS A 213 0.35 3.71 10.70
C CYS A 213 -0.82 3.38 9.78
N ARG A 214 -0.55 2.68 8.68
CA ARG A 214 -1.57 2.26 7.70
C ARG A 214 -2.34 1.02 8.14
N MET A 215 -1.74 0.23 9.04
CA MET A 215 -2.29 -0.99 9.63
C MET A 215 -2.14 -0.97 11.15
N THR A 216 -2.92 -1.79 11.83
CA THR A 216 -2.69 -2.18 13.22
C THR A 216 -1.71 -3.34 13.25
N TYR A 217 -0.66 -3.22 14.06
CA TYR A 217 0.39 -4.23 14.21
C TYR A 217 0.38 -4.81 15.61
N GLY A 218 0.60 -6.12 15.69
CA GLY A 218 0.69 -6.80 16.97
C GLY A 218 1.38 -8.14 16.88
N LEU A 219 1.49 -8.77 18.05
CA LEU A 219 2.04 -10.11 18.20
C LEU A 219 0.94 -11.10 18.55
N ALA A 220 1.02 -12.31 18.01
CA ALA A 220 0.27 -13.44 18.52
C ALA A 220 0.84 -13.82 19.88
N VAL A 221 0.01 -13.72 20.93
CA VAL A 221 0.44 -14.03 22.29
C VAL A 221 -0.54 -14.97 22.97
N ARG A 222 0.00 -15.71 23.93
CA ARG A 222 -0.78 -16.46 24.90
C ARG A 222 -1.10 -15.57 26.09
N GLY A 223 -2.34 -15.60 26.57
CA GLY A 223 -2.78 -14.79 27.72
C GLY A 223 -3.77 -15.52 28.62
N TYR A 224 -4.06 -14.96 29.79
CA TYR A 224 -5.13 -15.46 30.64
C TYR A 224 -6.49 -15.21 30.00
N TRP A 225 -7.39 -16.19 30.14
CA TRP A 225 -8.78 -16.02 29.78
C TRP A 225 -9.54 -15.31 30.91
N ASP A 226 -10.41 -14.37 30.54
CA ASP A 226 -11.41 -13.78 31.43
C ASP A 226 -12.76 -13.67 30.69
N SER A 227 -13.82 -13.32 31.41
CA SER A 227 -15.19 -13.28 30.88
C SER A 227 -15.43 -12.23 29.79
N SER A 228 -14.46 -11.36 29.49
CA SER A 228 -14.54 -10.47 28.34
C SER A 228 -14.31 -11.21 27.02
N PHE A 229 -13.68 -12.39 27.04
CA PHE A 229 -13.38 -13.20 25.87
C PHE A 229 -14.39 -14.34 25.65
N PRO A 230 -14.63 -14.75 24.40
CA PRO A 230 -15.52 -15.87 24.09
C PRO A 230 -15.11 -17.17 24.79
N ASP A 231 -16.10 -17.93 25.26
CA ASP A 231 -15.88 -19.21 25.95
C ASP A 231 -15.29 -20.29 25.04
N ASP A 232 -15.55 -20.23 23.73
CA ASP A 232 -15.02 -21.17 22.74
C ASP A 232 -13.53 -20.94 22.42
N LYS A 233 -12.97 -19.80 22.82
CA LYS A 233 -11.55 -19.45 22.65
C LYS A 233 -10.68 -19.86 23.84
N ARG A 234 -11.26 -20.37 24.93
CA ARG A 234 -10.50 -20.74 26.14
C ARG A 234 -9.89 -22.13 26.02
N THR A 235 -8.65 -22.26 26.47
CA THR A 235 -7.91 -23.52 26.54
C THR A 235 -7.45 -23.76 27.96
N TRP A 236 -7.66 -24.96 28.50
CA TRP A 236 -7.23 -25.28 29.87
C TRP A 236 -5.72 -25.53 29.91
N ASP A 237 -5.01 -24.78 30.76
CA ASP A 237 -3.59 -25.03 31.03
C ASP A 237 -3.45 -25.87 32.30
N HIS A 238 -2.95 -27.10 32.15
CA HIS A 238 -2.75 -28.02 33.27
C HIS A 238 -1.61 -27.61 34.21
N TYR A 239 -0.61 -26.87 33.73
CA TYR A 239 0.54 -26.43 34.51
C TYR A 239 0.19 -25.21 35.36
N GLN A 240 -0.43 -24.20 34.75
CA GLN A 240 -0.91 -22.98 35.42
C GLN A 240 -2.25 -23.18 36.13
N ARG A 241 -2.94 -24.30 35.88
CA ARG A 241 -4.24 -24.66 36.46
C ARG A 241 -5.30 -23.57 36.26
N THR A 242 -5.34 -23.01 35.06
CA THR A 242 -6.27 -21.92 34.71
C THR A 242 -6.63 -21.94 33.23
N TRP A 243 -7.67 -21.20 32.86
CA TRP A 243 -8.06 -20.99 31.47
C TRP A 243 -7.17 -19.93 30.82
N MET A 244 -6.67 -20.26 29.63
CA MET A 244 -5.82 -19.42 28.80
C MET A 244 -6.50 -19.14 27.46
N ILE A 245 -5.99 -18.15 26.76
CA ILE A 245 -6.32 -17.83 25.37
C ILE A 245 -5.05 -18.01 24.56
N GLU A 246 -5.18 -18.76 23.48
CA GLU A 246 -4.17 -18.84 22.43
C GLU A 246 -4.48 -17.76 21.37
N ASP A 247 -3.46 -17.32 20.63
CA ASP A 247 -3.62 -16.46 19.45
C ASP A 247 -4.29 -15.09 19.73
N LYS A 248 -4.14 -14.57 20.95
CA LYS A 248 -4.55 -13.21 21.29
C LYS A 248 -3.72 -12.21 20.50
N PHE A 249 -4.37 -11.19 19.93
CA PHE A 249 -3.70 -10.09 19.25
C PHE A 249 -3.22 -9.05 20.27
N ASP A 250 -1.93 -9.04 20.60
CA ASP A 250 -1.33 -8.00 21.44
C ASP A 250 -0.93 -6.79 20.60
N VAL A 251 -1.77 -5.75 20.62
CA VAL A 251 -1.59 -4.54 19.83
C VAL A 251 -0.36 -3.76 20.30
N LEU A 252 0.58 -3.54 19.37
CA LEU A 252 1.76 -2.72 19.55
C LEU A 252 1.50 -1.28 19.10
N VAL A 253 0.89 -1.12 17.92
CA VAL A 253 0.54 0.17 17.31
C VAL A 253 -0.75 0.01 16.53
N ARG A 254 -1.64 1.01 16.56
CA ARG A 254 -2.92 0.99 15.84
C ARG A 254 -2.86 1.68 14.48
N ARG A 255 -3.73 1.25 13.58
CA ARG A 255 -4.02 2.00 12.35
C ARG A 255 -4.43 3.44 12.68
N GLY A 256 -3.85 4.39 11.96
CA GLY A 256 -4.05 5.83 12.14
C GLY A 256 -3.21 6.45 13.26
N GLU A 257 -2.57 5.65 14.12
CA GLU A 257 -1.71 6.15 15.19
C GLU A 257 -0.49 6.86 14.62
N ALA A 258 -0.15 8.03 15.18
CA ALA A 258 1.06 8.75 14.84
C ALA A 258 2.26 8.06 15.49
N VAL A 259 3.25 7.71 14.68
CA VAL A 259 4.47 7.03 15.08
C VAL A 259 5.65 7.90 14.72
N GLU A 260 6.39 8.33 15.74
CA GLU A 260 7.65 9.03 15.57
C GLU A 260 8.69 8.14 14.90
N VAL A 261 9.61 8.74 14.16
CA VAL A 261 10.76 8.03 13.60
C VAL A 261 11.55 7.40 14.75
N ASP A 262 11.92 6.12 14.59
CA ASP A 262 12.62 5.30 15.58
C ASP A 262 11.85 5.02 16.88
N ARG A 263 10.51 5.17 16.89
CA ARG A 263 9.69 4.76 18.03
C ARG A 263 9.88 3.26 18.30
N VAL A 264 10.37 2.94 19.49
CA VAL A 264 10.51 1.56 19.98
C VAL A 264 9.38 1.23 20.94
N VAL A 265 8.50 0.30 20.56
CA VAL A 265 7.53 -0.30 21.46
C VAL A 265 8.18 -1.48 22.17
N LYS A 266 8.15 -1.46 23.51
CA LYS A 266 8.68 -2.54 24.35
C LYS A 266 7.54 -3.38 24.94
N ARG A 267 7.72 -4.70 24.92
CA ARG A 267 6.86 -5.69 25.59
C ARG A 267 7.73 -6.77 26.22
N THR A 268 7.27 -7.35 27.31
CA THR A 268 7.96 -8.46 27.97
C THR A 268 7.06 -9.67 27.97
N TYR A 269 7.60 -10.79 27.49
CA TYR A 269 6.92 -12.08 27.47
C TYR A 269 7.72 -13.11 28.25
N TYR A 270 7.04 -14.19 28.64
CA TYR A 270 7.62 -15.26 29.44
C TYR A 270 7.43 -16.60 28.74
N PRO A 271 8.30 -17.59 28.99
CA PRO A 271 8.14 -18.93 28.46
C PRO A 271 6.76 -19.50 28.83
N PRO A 272 6.07 -20.20 27.91
CA PRO A 272 4.75 -20.73 28.21
C PRO A 272 4.77 -21.88 29.23
N ALA A 273 5.91 -22.58 29.36
CA ALA A 273 6.15 -23.59 30.38
C ALA A 273 7.65 -23.75 30.68
N ILE A 274 7.99 -24.39 31.81
CA ILE A 274 9.39 -24.56 32.24
C ILE A 274 10.19 -25.54 31.37
N TRP A 275 9.51 -26.36 30.56
CA TRP A 275 10.13 -27.25 29.57
C TRP A 275 10.21 -26.65 28.16
N SER A 276 9.83 -25.38 27.98
CA SER A 276 9.95 -24.71 26.68
C SER A 276 11.41 -24.59 26.26
N THR A 277 11.71 -25.04 25.04
CA THR A 277 13.05 -24.92 24.43
C THR A 277 13.21 -23.66 23.60
N SER A 278 12.12 -22.95 23.30
CA SER A 278 12.11 -21.65 22.63
C SER A 278 10.80 -20.89 22.91
N ILE A 279 10.82 -19.58 22.67
CA ILE A 279 9.62 -18.75 22.47
C ILE A 279 9.55 -18.38 21.00
N LYS A 280 8.40 -18.61 20.39
CA LYS A 280 8.08 -18.14 19.03
C LYS A 280 7.09 -16.99 19.14
N LEU A 281 7.42 -15.87 18.52
CA LEU A 281 6.57 -14.68 18.48
C LEU A 281 6.31 -14.33 17.03
N SER A 282 5.05 -14.45 16.62
CA SER A 282 4.60 -14.18 15.27
C SER A 282 3.96 -12.80 15.20
N MET A 283 4.40 -11.99 14.25
CA MET A 283 3.90 -10.63 14.02
C MET A 283 2.79 -10.64 12.98
N TYR A 284 1.74 -9.86 13.24
CA TYR A 284 0.56 -9.74 12.39
C TYR A 284 0.24 -8.27 12.09
N ALA A 285 -0.36 -8.06 10.92
CA ALA A 285 -0.93 -6.78 10.49
C ALA A 285 -2.41 -6.94 10.13
N THR A 286 -3.22 -5.93 10.42
CA THR A 286 -4.63 -5.88 10.04
C THR A 286 -5.11 -4.45 9.80
N VAL A 287 -6.14 -4.27 8.96
CA VAL A 287 -6.81 -2.99 8.75
C VAL A 287 -7.76 -2.61 9.88
N GLU A 288 -8.13 -3.60 10.72
CA GLU A 288 -9.01 -3.43 11.88
C GLU A 288 -8.30 -2.62 12.99
N PRO A 289 -8.88 -1.51 13.48
CA PRO A 289 -8.27 -0.73 14.57
C PRO A 289 -8.19 -1.46 15.92
N THR A 290 -9.09 -2.42 16.16
CA THR A 290 -9.26 -3.09 17.45
C THR A 290 -9.32 -4.62 17.35
N PRO A 291 -8.32 -5.29 16.76
CA PRO A 291 -8.33 -6.73 16.63
C PRO A 291 -8.19 -7.39 18.00
N ARG A 292 -8.90 -8.50 18.21
CA ARG A 292 -8.81 -9.26 19.47
C ARG A 292 -8.00 -10.54 19.31
N PHE A 293 -8.09 -11.18 18.14
CA PHE A 293 -7.39 -12.41 17.81
C PHE A 293 -6.69 -12.34 16.45
N VAL A 294 -5.61 -13.10 16.27
CA VAL A 294 -4.86 -13.12 15.01
C VAL A 294 -5.53 -13.95 13.91
N ASP A 295 -6.58 -14.70 14.23
CA ASP A 295 -7.40 -15.45 13.28
C ASP A 295 -8.66 -14.70 12.82
N GLU A 296 -8.83 -13.44 13.23
CA GLU A 296 -9.90 -12.58 12.74
C GLU A 296 -9.73 -12.27 11.24
N PRO A 297 -10.83 -12.14 10.47
CA PRO A 297 -10.77 -11.75 9.08
C PRO A 297 -9.94 -10.47 8.86
N GLY A 298 -9.02 -10.51 7.90
CA GLY A 298 -8.13 -9.38 7.58
C GLY A 298 -6.81 -9.34 8.35
N CYS A 299 -6.57 -10.26 9.29
CA CYS A 299 -5.25 -10.44 9.89
C CYS A 299 -4.31 -11.21 8.96
N SER A 300 -3.13 -10.64 8.71
CA SER A 300 -2.08 -11.22 7.87
C SER A 300 -0.79 -11.41 8.67
N ALA A 301 -0.23 -12.62 8.65
CA ALA A 301 1.05 -12.90 9.28
C ALA A 301 2.19 -12.25 8.48
N MET A 302 3.09 -11.53 9.17
CA MET A 302 4.24 -10.85 8.56
C MET A 302 5.53 -11.66 8.69
N GLY A 303 5.65 -12.42 9.77
CA GLY A 303 6.83 -13.21 10.07
C GLY A 303 6.94 -13.53 11.54
N GLU A 304 8.06 -14.14 11.92
CA GLU A 304 8.28 -14.63 13.28
C GLU A 304 9.71 -14.43 13.75
N ILE A 305 9.86 -14.25 15.07
CA ILE A 305 11.15 -14.34 15.76
C ILE A 305 11.11 -15.52 16.72
N THR A 306 12.13 -16.36 16.65
CA THR A 306 12.29 -17.50 17.56
C THR A 306 13.46 -17.26 18.49
N VAL A 307 13.20 -17.27 19.79
CA VAL A 307 14.18 -17.08 20.86
C VAL A 307 14.44 -18.44 21.51
N PRO A 308 15.60 -19.08 21.30
CA PRO A 308 15.95 -20.31 21.99
C PRO A 308 16.06 -20.06 23.50
N LEU A 309 15.61 -21.02 24.29
CA LEU A 309 15.59 -20.97 25.74
C LEU A 309 16.43 -22.11 26.34
N LYS A 310 17.20 -21.77 27.36
CA LYS A 310 17.87 -22.71 28.26
C LYS A 310 17.33 -22.51 29.66
N LEU A 311 16.18 -23.14 29.93
CA LEU A 311 15.48 -23.00 31.20
C LEU A 311 16.05 -23.95 32.25
N ASP A 312 16.17 -23.45 33.48
CA ASP A 312 16.46 -24.24 34.67
C ASP A 312 15.12 -24.79 35.19
N LYS A 313 15.01 -26.12 35.25
CA LYS A 313 13.75 -26.81 35.59
C LYS A 313 13.31 -26.60 37.04
N GLU A 314 14.20 -26.13 37.90
CA GLU A 314 13.92 -25.85 39.31
C GLU A 314 13.41 -24.42 39.55
N ARG A 315 13.41 -23.58 38.52
CA ARG A 315 13.03 -22.18 38.61
C ARG A 315 11.66 -21.87 38.04
N SER A 316 11.16 -20.67 38.32
CA SER A 316 9.92 -20.18 37.73
C SER A 316 10.15 -19.70 36.29
N ILE A 317 9.15 -19.85 35.43
CA ILE A 317 9.13 -19.21 34.10
C ILE A 317 9.27 -17.68 34.19
N ASN A 318 8.85 -17.09 35.31
CA ASN A 318 8.95 -15.66 35.57
C ASN A 318 10.41 -15.18 35.75
N ASP A 319 11.36 -16.09 35.99
CA ASP A 319 12.78 -15.78 36.07
C ASP A 319 13.43 -15.59 34.69
N TYR A 320 12.68 -15.76 33.60
CA TYR A 320 13.16 -15.69 32.23
C TYR A 320 12.40 -14.67 31.38
N PRO A 321 12.39 -13.38 31.76
CA PRO A 321 11.75 -12.35 30.95
C PRO A 321 12.45 -12.18 29.60
N ILE A 322 11.67 -12.26 28.52
CA ILE A 322 12.10 -11.97 27.16
C ILE A 322 11.52 -10.61 26.76
N GLN A 323 12.39 -9.61 26.69
CA GLN A 323 12.02 -8.26 26.26
C GLN A 323 12.05 -8.20 24.73
N ILE A 324 10.92 -7.83 24.15
CA ILE A 324 10.76 -7.55 22.73
C ILE A 324 10.74 -6.05 22.53
N MET A 325 11.52 -5.59 21.57
CA MET A 325 11.62 -4.23 21.11
C MET A 325 11.24 -4.21 19.64
N VAL A 326 10.11 -3.59 19.32
CA VAL A 326 9.67 -3.39 17.94
C VAL A 326 9.85 -1.92 17.59
N GLN A 327 10.77 -1.66 16.68
CA GLN A 327 11.06 -0.33 16.18
C GLN A 327 10.22 -0.07 14.93
N PHE A 328 9.39 0.97 15.01
CA PHE A 328 8.58 1.49 13.93
C PHE A 328 9.13 2.84 13.44
N GLY A 329 8.66 3.30 12.27
CA GLY A 329 9.01 4.62 11.73
C GLY A 329 10.17 4.63 10.72
N ALA A 330 10.83 3.50 10.50
CA ALA A 330 11.74 3.28 9.37
C ALA A 330 11.00 2.70 8.14
N SER A 331 11.70 2.42 7.04
CA SER A 331 11.15 1.70 5.88
C SER A 331 10.82 0.23 6.18
N GLU A 332 11.35 -0.31 7.27
CA GLU A 332 11.17 -1.70 7.70
C GLU A 332 10.81 -1.74 9.19
N ILE A 333 10.07 -2.76 9.60
CA ILE A 333 9.80 -3.01 11.01
C ILE A 333 10.93 -3.89 11.55
N ASN A 334 11.67 -3.32 12.50
CA ASN A 334 12.80 -3.99 13.12
C ASN A 334 12.36 -4.60 14.44
N VAL A 335 12.47 -5.93 14.57
CA VAL A 335 12.12 -6.65 15.80
C VAL A 335 13.38 -7.20 16.46
N ARG A 336 13.59 -6.84 17.71
CA ARG A 336 14.69 -7.36 18.54
C ARG A 336 14.10 -8.04 19.76
N ALA A 337 14.64 -9.20 20.10
CA ALA A 337 14.35 -9.89 21.34
C ALA A 337 15.61 -9.95 22.20
N ARG A 338 15.47 -9.77 23.51
CA ARG A 338 16.56 -9.92 24.47
C ARG A 338 16.09 -10.76 25.64
N ASN A 339 16.83 -11.81 25.95
CA ASN A 339 16.69 -12.51 27.22
C ASN A 339 17.33 -11.65 28.31
N GLU A 340 16.54 -11.09 29.21
CA GLU A 340 17.06 -10.15 30.23
C GLU A 340 17.94 -10.85 31.27
N LYS A 341 17.77 -12.17 31.47
CA LYS A 341 18.58 -12.97 32.39
C LYS A 341 19.96 -13.28 31.84
N THR A 342 20.05 -13.72 30.58
CA THR A 342 21.33 -14.13 29.95
C THR A 342 22.02 -12.98 29.22
N GLY A 343 21.27 -11.94 28.86
CA GLY A 343 21.74 -10.84 28.02
C GLY A 343 21.77 -11.17 26.52
N GLU A 344 21.49 -12.42 26.13
CA GLU A 344 21.47 -12.85 24.73
C GLU A 344 20.40 -12.09 23.93
N ALA A 345 20.75 -11.68 22.70
CA ALA A 345 19.90 -10.90 21.83
C ALA A 345 19.71 -11.57 20.47
N PHE A 346 18.50 -11.44 19.92
CA PHE A 346 18.06 -11.98 18.65
C PHE A 346 17.39 -10.88 17.84
N LYS A 347 17.48 -10.94 16.51
CA LYS A 347 16.89 -9.94 15.62
C LYS A 347 16.16 -10.60 14.46
N ALA A 348 15.07 -9.97 14.03
CA ALA A 348 14.34 -10.25 12.81
C ALA A 348 13.95 -8.92 12.16
N GLU A 349 13.97 -8.90 10.83
CA GLU A 349 13.59 -7.75 10.01
C GLU A 349 12.39 -8.17 9.17
N PHE A 350 11.30 -7.39 9.24
CA PHE A 350 10.09 -7.65 8.47
C PHE A 350 9.90 -6.53 7.46
N SER A 351 9.86 -6.89 6.18
CA SER A 351 9.45 -5.96 5.15
C SER A 351 7.96 -5.65 5.31
N TYR A 352 7.64 -4.38 5.20
CA TYR A 352 6.26 -3.93 5.10
C TYR A 352 6.20 -2.97 3.93
N ASP A 353 5.36 -3.28 2.95
CA ASP A 353 5.05 -2.34 1.90
C ASP A 353 4.11 -1.28 2.48
N MET A 354 4.67 -0.12 2.79
CA MET A 354 3.89 1.04 3.21
C MET A 354 2.83 1.34 2.15
N ASP A 355 3.13 1.22 0.87
CA ASP A 355 2.30 1.72 -0.23
C ASP A 355 1.30 0.67 -0.78
N ALA A 356 1.31 -0.56 -0.25
CA ALA A 356 0.32 -1.57 -0.60
C ALA A 356 -1.07 -1.17 -0.05
N GLN A 357 -1.94 -0.68 -0.93
CA GLN A 357 -3.37 -0.63 -0.63
C GLN A 357 -3.92 -2.07 -0.54
N PRO A 358 -4.80 -2.37 0.42
CA PRO A 358 -5.46 -3.66 0.44
C PRO A 358 -6.27 -3.81 -0.85
N SER A 359 -6.00 -4.87 -1.61
CA SER A 359 -6.87 -5.28 -2.70
C SER A 359 -8.22 -5.69 -2.10
N VAL A 360 -9.22 -4.84 -2.30
CA VAL A 360 -10.61 -5.26 -2.11
C VAL A 360 -10.89 -6.20 -3.27
N GLY A 361 -10.90 -7.51 -3.01
CA GLY A 361 -11.32 -8.48 -4.01
C GLY A 361 -12.78 -8.25 -4.36
N GLU A 362 -13.03 -7.56 -5.48
CA GLU A 362 -14.35 -7.54 -6.10
C GLU A 362 -14.69 -8.98 -6.49
N GLY A 363 -15.77 -9.51 -5.91
CA GLY A 363 -16.28 -10.82 -6.22
C GLY A 363 -16.73 -10.86 -7.69
N GLN A 364 -15.94 -11.50 -8.53
CA GLN A 364 -16.42 -11.96 -9.82
C GLN A 364 -17.37 -13.14 -9.58
N ALA A 365 -18.65 -12.88 -9.79
CA ALA A 365 -19.64 -13.92 -10.04
C ALA A 365 -19.25 -14.65 -11.33
N GLY A 366 -18.63 -15.82 -11.18
CA GLY A 366 -18.31 -16.74 -12.26
C GLY A 366 -19.39 -17.81 -12.38
N GLU A 367 -19.93 -17.92 -13.59
CA GLU A 367 -20.94 -18.87 -14.04
C GLU A 367 -20.56 -20.34 -13.83
N ASN A 368 -21.60 -21.17 -13.78
CA ASN A 368 -21.59 -22.62 -13.65
C ASN A 368 -20.61 -23.33 -14.60
N GLY A 369 -19.80 -24.22 -14.03
CA GLY A 369 -19.01 -25.21 -14.76
C GLY A 369 -18.76 -26.43 -13.89
N ASP A 370 -19.59 -27.46 -14.08
CA ASP A 370 -19.44 -28.81 -13.54
C ASP A 370 -18.03 -29.36 -13.80
N GLN A 371 -17.29 -29.74 -12.74
CA GLN A 371 -16.33 -30.84 -12.82
C GLN A 371 -15.95 -31.38 -11.44
N LYS A 372 -16.23 -32.67 -11.25
CA LYS A 372 -15.81 -33.52 -10.12
C LYS A 372 -14.29 -33.49 -9.91
N ALA A 373 -13.86 -33.30 -8.67
CA ALA A 373 -12.57 -33.81 -8.19
C ALA A 373 -12.65 -34.21 -6.70
N GLN A 374 -12.06 -35.36 -6.42
CA GLN A 374 -12.17 -36.14 -5.18
C GLN A 374 -11.30 -35.59 -4.03
N GLY A 375 -11.84 -35.77 -2.82
CA GLY A 375 -11.20 -35.98 -1.52
C GLY A 375 -9.74 -35.60 -1.26
N THR A 376 -9.49 -34.86 -0.18
CA THR A 376 -8.98 -35.43 1.09
C THR A 376 -8.91 -34.34 2.16
N SER A 377 -9.72 -34.49 3.20
CA SER A 377 -9.70 -33.69 4.42
C SER A 377 -8.71 -34.34 5.39
N GLY A 378 -7.64 -33.63 5.75
CA GLY A 378 -6.66 -34.03 6.75
C GLY A 378 -6.70 -33.13 7.98
N ALA A 379 -7.69 -33.31 8.85
CA ALA A 379 -7.72 -32.73 10.18
C ALA A 379 -6.71 -33.46 11.09
N ASN A 380 -5.61 -32.80 11.47
CA ASN A 380 -4.59 -33.40 12.31
C ASN A 380 -4.71 -32.89 13.77
N LYS A 381 -5.66 -33.47 14.52
CA LYS A 381 -5.69 -33.40 15.99
C LYS A 381 -4.69 -34.40 16.55
N ARG A 382 -3.59 -33.93 17.13
CA ARG A 382 -2.64 -34.76 17.89
C ARG A 382 -3.21 -35.05 19.28
N ALA A 383 -3.59 -36.31 19.52
CA ALA A 383 -3.81 -36.84 20.86
C ALA A 383 -2.46 -37.24 21.48
N ARG A 384 -2.26 -36.90 22.76
CA ARG A 384 -1.22 -37.45 23.63
C ARG A 384 -1.76 -38.75 24.24
N GLU A 385 -1.00 -39.83 24.11
CA GLU A 385 -1.20 -41.06 24.90
C GLU A 385 -0.40 -40.93 26.19
N ASP A 386 -1.10 -41.09 27.32
CA ASP A 386 -0.52 -41.24 28.66
C ASP A 386 -0.31 -42.73 28.93
N GLU A 387 0.94 -43.13 29.19
CA GLU A 387 1.26 -44.41 29.82
C GLU A 387 0.89 -44.36 31.30
N ALA A 388 -0.07 -45.18 31.72
CA ALA A 388 -0.29 -45.54 33.10
C ALA A 388 -0.22 -47.06 33.24
N GLY A 389 0.83 -47.54 33.90
CA GLY A 389 0.98 -48.95 34.26
C GLY A 389 -0.05 -49.40 35.30
N SER A 390 -0.44 -50.66 35.21
CA SER A 390 -0.99 -51.39 36.36
C SER A 390 -0.35 -52.77 36.45
N ALA A 391 0.23 -53.04 37.60
CA ALA A 391 0.76 -54.33 38.00
C ALA A 391 -0.35 -55.39 38.13
N GLY A 392 -0.02 -56.63 37.76
CA GLY A 392 -0.78 -57.82 38.07
C GLY A 392 0.15 -59.02 38.09
N ALA A 393 0.50 -59.46 39.31
CA ALA A 393 1.36 -60.61 39.55
C ALA A 393 0.62 -61.94 39.35
N SER A 394 1.30 -62.95 38.79
CA SER A 394 1.15 -64.34 39.24
C SER A 394 2.30 -65.22 38.72
N ASP A 395 2.86 -65.96 39.67
CA ASP A 395 3.79 -67.07 39.56
C ASP A 395 3.58 -68.02 38.37
N ALA A 396 4.68 -68.56 37.84
CA ALA A 396 4.99 -70.00 37.93
C ALA A 396 6.08 -70.42 36.92
N THR A 397 7.21 -70.88 37.47
CA THR A 397 8.00 -72.05 37.04
C THR A 397 8.27 -72.31 35.56
N GLY A 398 9.56 -72.42 35.19
CA GLY A 398 9.96 -73.45 34.21
C GLY A 398 11.11 -73.12 33.26
N LYS A 399 12.34 -73.42 33.70
CA LYS A 399 13.36 -74.21 32.96
C LYS A 399 13.47 -74.04 31.42
N LYS A 400 14.69 -73.64 31.02
CA LYS A 400 15.61 -74.22 29.99
C LYS A 400 15.90 -73.40 28.72
N ARG A 401 17.19 -73.02 28.66
CA ARG A 401 18.20 -73.20 27.58
C ARG A 401 17.99 -72.57 26.19
N LYS A 402 19.03 -71.79 25.81
CA LYS A 402 19.86 -71.82 24.57
C LYS A 402 19.11 -72.21 23.28
N VAL A 403 19.14 -71.39 22.23
CA VAL A 403 20.30 -71.00 21.40
C VAL A 403 20.12 -69.58 20.88
#